data_AF-A7ANG2-F1
#
_entry.id   AF-A7ANG2-F1
#
_cell.length_a   1.000
_cell.length_b   1.000
_cell.length_c   1.000
_cell.angle_alpha   90.00
_cell.angle_beta   90.00
_cell.angle_gamma   90.00
#
_symmetry.space_group_name_H-M   'P 1'
#
loop_
_entity.id
_entity.type
_entity.pdbx_description
1 polymer ?
#
loop_
_entity_poly.entity_id
_entity_poly.type
_entity_poly.pdbx_seq_one_letter_code
_entity_poly.pdbx_strand_id
1 'polypeptide(L)'
;MVADNGIMSSPPFRTSKQSYLLRDRNLIGKGPFGLSIAATCLTIAILASVLYGIIWALEGSVLYEIFGMSMPLVAKISSLLSTLFLFTVLFKSTAMVYILIGSCVMYTMLHVTILSMVIFFYMEYIKETDVLFRLMYYERSTIYFVSFISVSIIRLIITFPLLYYSLILAAIRINGGSGWEGKTALELEKSALDKQLMELQNRKEWVNTLSTPEDN
;
A
#
# COMPACT_ATOMS: atom_id res chain seq x y z
N MET A 1 9.79 54.88 26.42
CA MET A 1 9.90 54.18 25.11
C MET A 1 10.85 53.01 25.29
N VAL A 2 10.29 51.82 25.53
CA VAL A 2 11.02 50.55 25.50
C VAL A 2 10.19 49.66 24.59
N ALA A 3 10.82 49.17 23.53
CA ALA A 3 10.18 48.49 22.43
C ALA A 3 9.61 47.13 22.88
N ASP A 4 8.38 46.91 22.44
CA ASP A 4 7.60 45.69 22.55
C ASP A 4 8.27 44.61 21.67
N ASN A 5 9.17 43.82 22.25
CA ASN A 5 9.76 42.66 21.57
C ASN A 5 8.78 41.49 21.62
N GLY A 6 7.70 41.64 20.85
CA GLY A 6 6.72 40.59 20.56
C GLY A 6 7.35 39.45 19.74
N ILE A 7 8.16 38.62 20.39
CA ILE A 7 8.48 37.28 19.90
C ILE A 7 7.31 36.37 20.31
N MET A 8 6.25 36.41 19.50
CA MET A 8 5.29 35.31 19.42
C MET A 8 5.43 34.67 18.05
N SER A 9 6.52 33.93 17.86
CA SER A 9 6.56 32.87 16.85
C SER A 9 5.68 31.73 17.35
N SER A 10 4.37 31.92 17.24
CA SER A 10 3.44 30.80 17.17
C SER A 10 3.94 29.90 16.03
N PRO A 11 4.14 28.59 16.22
CA PRO A 11 4.28 27.74 15.06
C PRO A 11 2.97 27.90 14.28
N PRO A 12 3.04 28.14 12.95
CA PRO A 12 1.81 28.24 12.18
C PRO A 12 1.11 26.90 12.31
N PHE A 13 -0.04 26.89 12.97
CA PHE A 13 -1.07 25.90 12.68
C PHE A 13 -1.32 26.02 11.18
N ARG A 14 -0.60 25.22 10.38
CA ARG A 14 -0.80 25.09 8.94
C ARG A 14 -2.16 24.42 8.75
N THR A 15 -3.21 25.22 8.85
CA THR A 15 -4.59 24.85 8.54
C THR A 15 -5.02 25.66 7.32
N SER A 16 -4.87 25.06 6.16
CA SER A 16 -5.79 25.16 5.01
C SER A 16 -5.08 24.53 3.80
N LYS A 17 -5.75 23.60 3.12
CA LYS A 17 -5.30 22.82 1.95
C LYS A 17 -4.56 21.49 2.21
N GLN A 18 -4.80 20.79 3.32
CA GLN A 18 -4.71 19.31 3.24
C GLN A 18 -5.99 18.83 2.56
N SER A 19 -5.86 18.13 1.42
CA SER A 19 -7.01 17.67 0.63
C SER A 19 -7.99 16.87 1.50
N TYR A 20 -9.29 16.93 1.21
CA TYR A 20 -10.32 16.16 1.93
C TYR A 20 -9.93 14.67 2.08
N LEU A 21 -9.31 14.09 1.05
CA LEU A 21 -8.78 12.73 1.04
C LEU A 21 -7.67 12.46 2.08
N LEU A 22 -6.83 13.44 2.40
CA LEU A 22 -5.78 13.30 3.44
C LEU A 22 -6.37 13.43 4.84
N ARG A 23 -7.42 14.23 5.01
CA ARG A 23 -8.13 14.38 6.29
C ARG A 23 -8.89 13.10 6.66
N ASP A 24 -9.60 12.49 5.71
CA ASP A 24 -10.36 11.27 5.96
C ASP A 24 -9.46 10.08 6.33
N ARG A 25 -8.26 9.98 5.75
CA ARG A 25 -7.31 8.89 6.03
C ARG A 25 -6.80 8.89 7.48
N ASN A 26 -6.73 10.04 8.12
CA ASN A 26 -6.27 10.15 9.51
C ASN A 26 -7.35 9.73 10.52
N LEU A 27 -8.61 9.67 10.08
CA LEU A 27 -9.77 9.30 10.89
C LEU A 27 -10.08 7.80 10.81
N ILE A 28 -9.43 7.06 9.91
CA ILE A 28 -9.66 5.63 9.73
C ILE A 28 -8.68 4.84 10.61
N GLY A 29 -9.24 4.08 11.57
CA GLY A 29 -8.47 3.23 12.49
C GLY A 29 -8.64 1.73 12.24
N LYS A 30 -9.68 1.34 11.49
CA LYS A 30 -10.04 -0.05 11.21
C LYS A 30 -10.39 -0.24 9.73
N GLY A 31 -10.04 -1.40 9.21
CA GLY A 31 -10.42 -1.86 7.89
C GLY A 31 -11.79 -2.54 7.88
N PRO A 32 -12.14 -3.23 6.78
CA PRO A 32 -13.40 -3.93 6.63
C PRO A 32 -13.53 -5.02 7.70
N PHE A 33 -14.77 -5.32 8.10
CA PHE A 33 -15.10 -6.28 9.17
C PHE A 33 -14.47 -5.97 10.53
N GLY A 34 -14.05 -4.71 10.76
CA GLY A 34 -13.46 -4.27 12.02
C GLY A 34 -12.02 -4.74 12.24
N LEU A 35 -11.38 -5.32 11.21
CA LEU A 35 -9.97 -5.71 11.25
C LEU A 35 -9.07 -4.49 11.46
N SER A 36 -7.91 -4.70 12.08
CA SER A 36 -6.89 -3.65 12.14
C SER A 36 -6.37 -3.34 10.72
N ILE A 37 -5.84 -2.14 10.52
CA ILE A 37 -5.33 -1.74 9.19
C ILE A 37 -4.15 -2.63 8.78
N ALA A 38 -3.25 -2.97 9.71
CA ALA A 38 -2.15 -3.88 9.44
C ALA A 38 -2.64 -5.29 9.07
N ALA A 39 -3.65 -5.83 9.77
CA ALA A 39 -4.25 -7.11 9.44
C ALA A 39 -4.94 -7.08 8.06
N THR A 40 -5.63 -5.99 7.73
CA THR A 40 -6.27 -5.81 6.42
C THR A 40 -5.24 -5.85 5.28
N CYS A 41 -4.13 -5.10 5.43
CA CYS A 41 -3.03 -5.15 4.46
C CYS A 41 -2.42 -6.56 4.35
N LEU A 42 -2.27 -7.27 5.48
CA LEU A 42 -1.74 -8.64 5.48
C LEU A 42 -2.67 -9.62 4.77
N THR A 43 -3.99 -9.57 5.01
CA THR A 43 -4.97 -10.41 4.31
C THR A 43 -4.91 -10.18 2.80
N ILE A 44 -4.80 -8.91 2.39
CA ILE A 44 -4.68 -8.57 0.97
C ILE A 44 -3.35 -9.08 0.39
N ALA A 45 -2.24 -8.97 1.12
CA ALA A 45 -0.95 -9.50 0.71
C ALA A 45 -0.96 -11.03 0.54
N ILE A 46 -1.62 -11.74 1.47
CA ILE A 46 -1.82 -13.20 1.38
C ILE A 46 -2.64 -13.54 0.13
N LEU A 47 -3.76 -12.86 -0.09
CA LEU A 47 -4.60 -13.08 -1.27
C LEU A 47 -3.81 -12.84 -2.57
N ALA A 48 -3.04 -11.75 -2.66
CA ALA A 48 -2.19 -11.45 -3.81
C ALA A 48 -1.12 -12.53 -4.04
N SER A 49 -0.60 -13.14 -2.97
CA SER A 49 0.37 -14.23 -3.03
C SER A 49 -0.25 -15.55 -3.49
N VAL A 50 -1.47 -15.86 -3.04
CA VAL A 50 -2.23 -17.02 -3.54
C VAL A 50 -2.52 -16.87 -5.03
N LEU A 51 -2.98 -15.69 -5.46
CA LEU A 51 -3.21 -15.43 -6.89
C LEU A 51 -1.92 -15.52 -7.70
N TYR A 52 -0.77 -15.08 -7.16
CA TYR A 52 0.53 -15.29 -7.81
C TYR A 52 0.83 -16.76 -8.04
N GLY A 53 0.62 -17.61 -7.02
CA GLY A 53 0.83 -19.05 -7.14
C GLY A 53 -0.07 -19.70 -8.20
N ILE A 54 -1.33 -19.27 -8.28
CA ILE A 54 -2.27 -19.73 -9.32
C ILE A 54 -1.78 -19.30 -10.71
N ILE A 55 -1.39 -18.03 -10.88
CA ILE A 55 -0.87 -17.52 -12.16
C ILE A 55 0.37 -18.32 -12.58
N TRP A 56 1.31 -18.56 -11.67
CA TRP A 56 2.52 -19.33 -11.95
C TRP A 56 2.23 -20.75 -12.44
N ALA A 57 1.25 -21.42 -11.83
CA ALA A 57 0.84 -22.76 -12.23
C ALA A 57 0.17 -22.77 -13.61
N LEU A 58 -0.65 -21.77 -13.92
CA LEU A 58 -1.35 -21.64 -15.21
C LEU A 58 -0.43 -21.17 -16.35
N GLU A 59 0.57 -20.35 -16.02
CA GLU A 59 1.45 -19.70 -17.00
C GLU A 59 2.17 -20.72 -17.90
N GLY A 60 2.68 -21.81 -17.31
CA GLY A 60 3.38 -22.85 -18.06
C GLY A 60 2.50 -23.50 -19.12
N SER A 61 1.26 -23.85 -18.77
CA SER A 61 0.30 -24.45 -19.70
C SER A 61 -0.15 -23.44 -20.76
N VAL A 62 -0.44 -22.19 -20.39
CA VAL A 62 -0.97 -21.20 -21.33
C VAL A 62 0.10 -20.67 -22.28
N LEU A 63 1.24 -20.22 -21.76
CA LEU A 63 2.26 -19.58 -22.59
C LEU A 63 3.01 -20.57 -23.47
N TYR A 64 3.26 -21.79 -22.98
CA TYR A 64 3.91 -22.82 -23.78
C TYR A 64 2.98 -23.41 -24.84
N GLU A 65 1.71 -23.70 -24.52
CA GLU A 65 0.77 -24.28 -25.50
C GLU A 65 0.35 -23.27 -26.57
N ILE A 66 0.18 -21.99 -26.22
CA ILE A 66 -0.35 -20.97 -27.16
C ILE A 66 0.76 -20.25 -27.91
N PHE A 67 1.88 -19.93 -27.23
CA PHE A 67 2.95 -19.12 -27.83
C PHE A 67 4.25 -19.91 -28.04
N GLY A 68 4.35 -21.16 -27.59
CA GLY A 68 5.58 -21.97 -27.69
C GLY A 68 6.75 -21.44 -26.85
N MET A 69 6.50 -20.48 -25.96
CA MET A 69 7.52 -19.75 -25.21
C MET A 69 7.09 -19.58 -23.75
N SER A 70 8.00 -19.83 -22.80
CA SER A 70 7.77 -19.48 -21.40
C SER A 70 8.04 -17.99 -21.14
N MET A 71 7.41 -17.40 -20.12
CA MET A 71 7.72 -16.04 -19.72
C MET A 71 9.20 -15.89 -19.31
N PRO A 72 9.87 -14.77 -19.64
CA PRO A 72 11.27 -14.57 -19.29
C PRO A 72 11.53 -14.73 -17.79
N LEU A 73 12.58 -15.47 -17.45
CA LEU A 73 12.95 -15.77 -16.06
C LEU A 73 13.16 -14.51 -15.20
N VAL A 74 13.66 -13.43 -15.81
CA VAL A 74 13.80 -12.12 -15.15
C VAL A 74 12.44 -11.56 -14.71
N ALA A 75 11.41 -11.67 -15.56
CA ALA A 75 10.07 -11.19 -15.23
C ALA A 75 9.42 -12.04 -14.12
N LYS A 76 9.70 -13.35 -14.10
CA LYS A 76 9.30 -14.28 -13.04
C LYS A 76 9.91 -13.93 -11.69
N ILE A 77 11.23 -13.74 -11.64
CA ILE A 77 11.94 -13.36 -10.41
C ILE A 77 11.46 -11.98 -9.92
N SER A 78 11.30 -11.02 -10.83
CA SER A 78 10.79 -9.68 -10.49
C SER A 78 9.37 -9.74 -9.91
N SER A 79 8.48 -10.55 -10.50
CA SER A 79 7.13 -10.79 -9.98
C SER A 79 7.15 -11.50 -8.61
N LEU A 80 8.07 -12.43 -8.39
CA LEU A 80 8.24 -13.10 -7.09
C LEU A 80 8.69 -12.10 -6.02
N LEU A 81 9.77 -11.36 -6.30
CA LEU A 81 10.34 -10.38 -5.37
C LEU A 81 9.32 -9.33 -4.97
N SER A 82 8.63 -8.74 -5.94
CA SER A 82 7.56 -7.76 -5.68
C SER A 82 6.41 -8.33 -4.86
N THR A 83 6.10 -9.62 -4.99
CA THR A 83 5.09 -10.29 -4.15
C THR A 83 5.58 -10.49 -2.71
N LEU A 84 6.85 -10.85 -2.53
CA LEU A 84 7.45 -10.97 -1.19
C LEU A 84 7.53 -9.62 -0.48
N PHE A 85 7.77 -8.53 -1.22
CA PHE A 85 7.77 -7.17 -0.67
C PHE A 85 6.42 -6.77 -0.03
N LEU A 86 5.30 -7.40 -0.41
CA LEU A 86 4.00 -7.11 0.21
C LEU A 86 3.98 -7.44 1.72
N PHE A 87 4.81 -8.39 2.17
CA PHE A 87 4.92 -8.77 3.58
C PHE A 87 5.73 -7.79 4.43
N THR A 88 6.31 -6.75 3.83
CA THR A 88 6.97 -5.67 4.59
C THR A 88 6.03 -4.94 5.55
N VAL A 89 4.71 -5.09 5.37
CA VAL A 89 3.67 -4.67 6.31
C VAL A 89 3.91 -5.18 7.74
N LEU A 90 4.56 -6.33 7.91
CA LEU A 90 4.83 -6.93 9.23
C LEU A 90 5.84 -6.13 10.06
N PHE A 91 6.77 -5.41 9.43
CA PHE A 91 7.73 -4.59 10.14
C PHE A 91 7.05 -3.34 10.70
N LYS A 92 7.34 -2.93 11.94
CA LYS A 92 6.76 -1.71 12.55
C LYS A 92 7.25 -0.39 11.91
N SER A 93 8.27 -0.44 11.07
CA SER A 93 8.92 0.74 10.49
C SER A 93 8.02 1.52 9.51
N THR A 94 8.07 2.86 9.57
CA THR A 94 7.46 3.78 8.59
C THR A 94 8.14 3.67 7.23
N ALA A 95 9.48 3.56 7.21
CA ALA A 95 10.25 3.43 5.98
C ALA A 95 9.85 2.19 5.18
N MET A 96 9.55 1.08 5.86
CA MET A 96 9.07 -0.15 5.22
C MET A 96 7.71 0.02 4.55
N VAL A 97 6.83 0.88 5.08
CA VAL A 97 5.54 1.18 4.42
C VAL A 97 5.73 2.04 3.18
N TYR A 98 6.68 2.99 3.19
CA TYR A 98 6.99 3.76 1.98
C TYR A 98 7.61 2.88 0.88
N ILE A 99 8.48 1.95 1.26
CA ILE A 99 9.02 0.93 0.35
C ILE A 99 7.87 0.07 -0.21
N LEU A 100 6.92 -0.36 0.63
CA LEU A 100 5.73 -1.10 0.20
C LEU A 100 4.90 -0.32 -0.83
N ILE A 101 4.65 0.97 -0.57
CA ILE A 101 3.91 1.86 -1.49
C ILE A 101 4.65 1.95 -2.84
N GLY A 102 5.95 2.23 -2.81
CA GLY A 102 6.78 2.28 -4.02
C GLY A 102 6.77 0.96 -4.78
N SER A 103 6.87 -0.16 -4.07
CA SER A 103 6.80 -1.50 -4.63
C SER A 103 5.45 -1.77 -5.31
N CYS A 104 4.33 -1.38 -4.68
CA CYS A 104 2.99 -1.54 -5.27
C CYS A 104 2.83 -0.76 -6.59
N VAL A 105 3.37 0.47 -6.66
CA VAL A 105 3.33 1.28 -7.88
C VAL A 105 4.18 0.65 -8.98
N MET A 106 5.42 0.28 -8.67
CA MET A 106 6.33 -0.36 -9.62
C MET A 106 5.78 -1.69 -10.12
N TYR A 107 5.21 -2.50 -9.22
CA TYR A 107 4.52 -3.74 -9.54
C TYR A 107 3.37 -3.50 -10.52
N THR A 108 2.50 -2.51 -10.23
CA THR A 108 1.34 -2.24 -11.08
C THR A 108 1.78 -1.84 -12.49
N MET A 109 2.79 -0.97 -12.62
CA MET A 109 3.33 -0.57 -13.93
C MET A 109 3.94 -1.74 -14.70
N LEU A 110 4.75 -2.57 -14.03
CA LEU A 110 5.38 -3.75 -14.64
C LEU A 110 4.32 -4.74 -15.14
N HIS A 111 3.36 -5.10 -14.28
CA HIS A 111 2.36 -6.13 -14.60
C HIS A 111 1.32 -5.66 -15.61
N VAL A 112 0.98 -4.35 -15.63
CA VAL A 112 0.16 -3.77 -16.71
C VAL A 112 0.89 -3.85 -18.05
N THR A 113 2.19 -3.55 -18.08
CA THR A 113 2.99 -3.59 -19.31
C THR A 113 3.07 -5.02 -19.86
N ILE A 114 3.37 -5.98 -19.00
CA ILE A 114 3.43 -7.40 -19.34
C ILE A 114 2.06 -7.89 -19.83
N LEU A 115 0.99 -7.60 -19.09
CA LEU A 115 -0.35 -8.03 -19.46
C LEU A 115 -0.79 -7.44 -20.81
N SER A 116 -0.50 -6.16 -21.05
CA SER A 116 -0.79 -5.51 -22.34
C SER A 116 -0.03 -6.17 -23.48
N MET A 117 1.24 -6.51 -23.28
CA MET A 117 2.04 -7.23 -24.27
C MET A 117 1.42 -8.60 -24.58
N VAL A 118 1.07 -9.39 -23.57
CA VAL A 118 0.46 -10.72 -23.75
C VAL A 118 -0.88 -10.64 -24.49
N ILE A 119 -1.73 -9.67 -24.13
CA ILE A 119 -3.02 -9.46 -24.83
C ILE A 119 -2.78 -9.06 -26.28
N PHE A 120 -1.85 -8.13 -26.55
CA PHE A 120 -1.54 -7.70 -27.90
C PHE A 120 -1.04 -8.86 -28.78
N PHE A 121 -0.11 -9.67 -28.26
CA PHE A 121 0.38 -10.87 -28.95
C PHE A 121 -0.73 -11.88 -29.24
N TYR A 122 -1.65 -12.09 -28.29
CA TYR A 122 -2.80 -12.97 -28.49
C TYR A 122 -3.75 -12.47 -29.58
N MET A 123 -4.03 -11.16 -29.61
CA MET A 123 -4.91 -10.56 -30.62
C MET A 123 -4.30 -10.65 -32.03
N GLU A 124 -2.98 -10.45 -32.17
CA GLU A 124 -2.32 -10.61 -33.47
C GLU A 124 -2.29 -12.10 -33.91
N TYR A 125 -2.05 -13.03 -32.98
CA TYR A 125 -2.13 -14.47 -33.25
C TYR A 125 -3.52 -14.91 -33.73
N ILE A 126 -4.59 -14.45 -33.07
CA ILE A 126 -5.97 -14.74 -33.53
C ILE A 126 -6.19 -14.17 -34.93
N LYS A 127 -5.74 -12.94 -35.19
CA LYS A 127 -5.94 -12.28 -36.48
C LYS A 127 -5.23 -13.01 -37.63
N GLU A 128 -4.05 -13.58 -37.38
CA GLU A 128 -3.35 -14.42 -38.35
C GLU A 128 -4.04 -15.78 -38.57
N THR A 129 -4.77 -16.27 -37.56
CA THR A 129 -5.44 -17.58 -37.59
C THR A 129 -6.96 -17.51 -37.80
N ASP A 130 -7.54 -16.33 -38.05
CA ASP A 130 -8.99 -16.06 -38.05
C ASP A 130 -9.80 -16.96 -39.01
N VAL A 131 -9.18 -17.42 -40.12
CA VAL A 131 -9.79 -18.36 -41.07
C VAL A 131 -9.84 -19.80 -40.54
N LEU A 132 -8.81 -20.24 -39.80
CA LEU A 132 -8.74 -21.54 -39.13
C LEU A 132 -9.59 -21.57 -37.85
N PHE A 133 -9.61 -20.47 -37.11
CA PHE A 133 -10.37 -20.31 -35.86
C PHE A 133 -11.89 -20.33 -36.07
N ARG A 134 -12.40 -19.78 -37.18
CA ARG A 134 -13.83 -19.88 -37.54
C ARG A 134 -14.29 -21.31 -37.86
N LEU A 135 -13.38 -22.17 -38.28
CA LEU A 135 -13.67 -23.57 -38.62
C LEU A 135 -13.57 -24.50 -37.40
N MET A 136 -12.73 -24.16 -36.41
CA MET A 136 -12.58 -24.91 -35.17
C MET A 136 -13.25 -24.19 -34.00
N TYR A 137 -14.53 -24.50 -33.77
CA TYR A 137 -15.25 -24.04 -32.59
C TYR A 137 -14.53 -24.46 -31.30
N TYR A 138 -14.34 -23.49 -30.39
CA TYR A 138 -14.01 -23.65 -28.96
C TYR A 138 -12.75 -24.47 -28.65
N GLU A 139 -11.57 -23.90 -28.92
CA GLU A 139 -10.32 -24.53 -28.52
C GLU A 139 -10.08 -24.36 -27.01
N ARG A 140 -9.74 -25.46 -26.33
CA ARG A 140 -9.50 -25.51 -24.87
C ARG A 140 -8.46 -24.49 -24.41
N SER A 141 -7.49 -24.19 -25.28
CA SER A 141 -6.46 -23.16 -25.15
C SER A 141 -7.04 -21.78 -24.80
N THR A 142 -8.16 -21.40 -25.42
CA THR A 142 -8.82 -20.09 -25.23
C THR A 142 -9.39 -19.95 -23.81
N ILE A 143 -9.95 -21.03 -23.25
CA ILE A 143 -10.48 -21.02 -21.87
C ILE A 143 -9.35 -20.83 -20.87
N TYR A 144 -8.22 -21.51 -21.07
CA TYR A 144 -7.06 -21.38 -20.20
C TYR A 144 -6.43 -19.97 -20.32
N PHE A 145 -6.36 -19.41 -21.52
CA PHE A 145 -5.91 -18.04 -21.75
C PHE A 145 -6.80 -17.02 -21.04
N VAL A 146 -8.12 -17.08 -21.24
CA VAL A 146 -9.09 -16.19 -20.58
C VAL A 146 -9.00 -16.31 -19.06
N SER A 147 -8.82 -17.53 -18.53
CA SER A 147 -8.63 -17.76 -17.10
C SER A 147 -7.34 -17.11 -16.60
N PHE A 148 -6.22 -17.29 -17.31
CA PHE A 148 -4.93 -16.69 -16.99
C PHE A 148 -5.00 -15.16 -16.97
N ILE A 149 -5.61 -14.54 -17.98
CA ILE A 149 -5.81 -13.09 -18.05
C ILE A 149 -6.72 -12.61 -16.92
N SER A 150 -7.83 -13.30 -16.66
CA SER A 150 -8.79 -12.93 -15.61
C SER A 150 -8.13 -12.93 -14.22
N VAL A 151 -7.40 -13.99 -13.87
CA VAL A 151 -6.68 -14.08 -12.59
C VAL A 151 -5.60 -13.00 -12.49
N SER A 152 -4.90 -12.69 -13.59
CA SER A 152 -3.90 -11.63 -13.65
C SER A 152 -4.51 -10.23 -13.43
N ILE A 153 -5.67 -9.95 -14.02
CA ILE A 153 -6.42 -8.71 -13.81
C ILE A 153 -6.91 -8.61 -12.38
N ILE A 154 -7.49 -9.69 -11.82
CA ILE A 154 -7.96 -9.70 -10.42
C ILE A 154 -6.80 -9.39 -9.47
N ARG A 155 -5.62 -9.98 -9.70
CA ARG A 155 -4.42 -9.71 -8.90
C ARG A 155 -3.97 -8.25 -8.99
N LEU A 156 -4.08 -7.63 -10.17
CA LEU A 156 -3.85 -6.19 -10.36
C LEU A 156 -4.89 -5.33 -9.64
N ILE A 157 -6.17 -5.69 -9.69
CA ILE A 157 -7.23 -4.93 -9.01
C ILE A 157 -7.01 -4.91 -7.50
N ILE A 158 -6.51 -6.02 -6.93
CA ILE A 158 -6.26 -6.16 -5.49
C ILE A 158 -5.09 -5.29 -5.00
N THR A 159 -4.19 -4.80 -5.85
CA THR A 159 -3.13 -3.88 -5.41
C THR A 159 -3.63 -2.48 -5.10
N PHE A 160 -4.74 -2.03 -5.69
CA PHE A 160 -5.34 -0.73 -5.37
C PHE A 160 -5.84 -0.61 -3.92
N PRO A 161 -6.67 -1.53 -3.38
CA PRO A 161 -7.04 -1.49 -1.98
C PRO A 161 -5.81 -1.67 -1.07
N LEU A 162 -4.83 -2.50 -1.46
CA LEU A 162 -3.58 -2.62 -0.70
C LEU A 162 -2.84 -1.28 -0.59
N LEU A 163 -2.72 -0.56 -1.70
CA LEU A 163 -2.08 0.75 -1.76
C LEU A 163 -2.81 1.75 -0.85
N TYR A 164 -4.14 1.77 -0.89
CA TYR A 164 -4.97 2.62 -0.05
C TYR A 164 -4.78 2.34 1.45
N TYR A 165 -4.83 1.07 1.87
CA TYR A 165 -4.64 0.72 3.29
C TYR A 165 -3.19 0.88 3.75
N SER A 166 -2.21 0.66 2.86
CA SER A 166 -0.80 0.94 3.15
C SER A 166 -0.56 2.43 3.38
N LEU A 167 -1.26 3.27 2.61
CA LEU A 167 -1.28 4.72 2.78
C LEU A 167 -1.87 5.14 4.14
N ILE A 168 -2.94 4.50 4.62
CA ILE A 168 -3.46 4.73 5.99
C ILE A 168 -2.48 4.24 7.05
N LEU A 169 -1.90 3.05 6.85
CA LEU A 169 -0.91 2.46 7.75
C LEU A 169 0.32 3.36 7.91
N ALA A 170 0.76 4.01 6.83
CA ALA A 170 1.85 4.99 6.88
C ALA A 170 1.49 6.15 7.82
N ALA A 171 0.28 6.71 7.71
CA ALA A 171 -0.18 7.80 8.56
C ALA A 171 -0.25 7.39 10.04
N ILE A 172 -0.71 6.17 10.34
CA ILE A 172 -0.74 5.63 11.70
C ILE A 172 0.67 5.49 12.27
N ARG A 173 1.62 4.98 11.48
CA ARG A 173 3.01 4.75 11.93
C ARG A 173 3.83 6.01 12.10
N ILE A 174 3.59 7.03 11.29
CA ILE A 174 4.21 8.35 11.47
C ILE A 174 3.83 8.93 12.84
N ASN A 175 2.59 8.71 13.27
CA ASN A 175 2.10 9.13 14.58
C ASN A 175 2.41 8.12 15.71
N GLY A 176 3.33 7.18 15.49
CA GLY A 176 3.83 6.25 16.51
C GLY A 176 2.99 4.99 16.74
N GLY A 177 1.90 4.79 16.00
CA GLY A 177 1.05 3.59 16.09
C GLY A 177 1.62 2.42 15.29
N SER A 178 1.30 1.18 15.70
CA SER A 178 1.72 -0.01 14.95
C SER A 178 0.81 -0.34 13.75
N GLY A 179 -0.46 0.07 13.82
CA GLY A 179 -1.54 -0.31 12.89
C GLY A 179 -2.29 -1.58 13.27
N TRP A 180 -1.87 -2.28 14.33
CA TRP A 180 -2.55 -3.47 14.87
C TRP A 180 -3.62 -3.13 15.91
N GLU A 181 -3.44 -2.00 16.60
CA GLU A 181 -4.22 -1.58 17.77
C GLU A 181 -5.63 -1.05 17.42
N GLY A 182 -5.94 -0.87 16.13
CA GLY A 182 -7.24 -0.35 15.68
C GLY A 182 -7.48 1.14 16.00
N LYS A 183 -6.42 1.87 16.41
CA LYS A 183 -6.45 3.31 16.70
C LYS A 183 -6.27 4.13 15.44
N THR A 184 -6.93 5.27 15.38
CA THR A 184 -6.78 6.22 14.27
C THR A 184 -5.47 7.00 14.40
N ALA A 185 -4.98 7.57 13.29
CA ALA A 185 -3.80 8.43 13.33
C ALA A 185 -4.06 9.70 14.18
N LEU A 186 -5.28 10.23 14.12
CA LEU A 186 -5.71 11.40 14.90
C LEU A 186 -5.75 11.12 16.41
N GLU A 187 -6.23 9.93 16.81
CA GLU A 187 -6.23 9.52 18.22
C GLU A 187 -4.81 9.40 18.77
N LEU A 188 -3.88 8.88 17.96
CA LEU A 188 -2.48 8.78 18.31
C LEU A 188 -1.84 10.16 18.44
N GLU A 189 -2.09 11.05 17.48
CA GLU A 189 -1.64 12.45 17.51
C GLU A 189 -2.17 13.19 18.75
N LYS A 190 -3.46 13.05 19.05
CA LYS A 190 -4.06 13.62 20.27
C LYS A 190 -3.37 13.08 21.53
N SER A 191 -3.18 11.76 21.63
CA SER A 191 -2.52 11.16 22.79
C SER A 191 -1.06 11.60 22.96
N ALA A 192 -0.36 11.90 21.85
CA ALA A 192 0.99 12.42 21.88
C ALA A 192 1.01 13.89 22.35
N LEU A 193 0.07 14.71 21.87
CA LEU A 193 -0.10 16.10 22.31
C LEU A 193 -0.43 16.18 23.80
N ASP A 194 -1.36 15.35 24.29
CA ASP A 194 -1.72 15.32 25.72
C ASP A 194 -0.51 14.99 26.61
N LYS A 195 0.35 14.05 26.17
CA LYS A 195 1.60 13.72 26.87
C LYS A 195 2.60 14.88 26.84
N GLN A 196 2.79 15.54 25.71
CA GLN A 196 3.68 16.70 25.59
C GLN A 196 3.21 17.86 26.46
N LEU A 197 1.90 18.09 26.52
CA LEU A 197 1.31 19.12 27.37
C LEU A 197 1.56 18.83 28.85
N MET A 198 1.38 17.58 29.28
CA MET A 198 1.69 17.16 30.65
C MET A 198 3.19 17.32 30.97
N GLU A 199 4.08 16.97 30.04
CA GLU A 199 5.53 17.14 30.23
C GLU A 199 5.90 18.64 30.34
N LEU A 200 5.29 19.50 29.53
CA LEU A 200 5.48 20.94 29.60
C LEU A 200 4.96 21.54 30.90
N GLN A 201 3.82 21.06 31.41
CA GLN A 201 3.30 21.46 32.72
C GLN A 201 4.26 21.07 33.85
N ASN A 202 4.76 19.83 33.86
CA ASN A 202 5.74 19.38 34.85
C ASN A 202 7.03 20.20 34.79
N ARG A 203 7.52 20.53 33.58
CA ARG A 203 8.69 21.39 33.41
C ARG A 203 8.43 22.81 33.92
N LYS A 204 7.24 23.36 33.68
CA LYS A 204 6.84 24.67 34.19
C LYS A 204 6.81 24.70 35.72
N GLU A 205 6.22 23.67 36.35
CA GLU A 205 6.20 23.54 37.80
C GLU A 205 7.61 23.44 38.39
N TRP A 206 8.48 22.64 37.77
CA TRP A 206 9.88 22.51 38.18
C TRP A 206 10.64 23.84 38.11
N VAL A 207 10.49 24.61 37.02
CA VAL A 207 11.08 25.94 36.89
C VAL A 207 10.54 26.88 37.97
N ASN A 208 9.23 26.86 38.21
CA ASN A 208 8.60 27.70 39.24
C ASN A 208 9.16 27.40 40.64
N THR A 209 9.32 26.12 40.99
CA THR A 209 9.90 25.72 42.28
C THR A 209 11.37 26.12 42.46
N LEU A 210 12.14 26.24 41.37
CA LEU A 210 13.53 26.71 41.41
C LEU A 210 13.66 28.24 41.37
N SER A 211 12.65 28.93 40.83
CA SER A 211 12.63 30.38 40.67
C SER A 211 12.08 31.13 41.88
N THR A 212 11.41 30.44 42.81
CA THR A 212 11.10 30.99 44.12
C THR A 212 12.40 31.08 44.92
N PRO A 213 12.92 32.29 45.22
CA PRO A 213 14.07 32.41 46.10
C PRO A 213 13.69 31.78 47.43
N GLU A 214 14.56 30.94 47.98
CA GLU A 214 14.53 30.64 49.40
C GLU A 214 14.74 31.97 50.12
N ASP A 215 13.64 32.58 50.59
CA ASP A 215 13.67 33.66 51.56
C ASP A 215 14.30 33.07 52.84
N ASN A 216 15.63 33.17 52.94
CA ASN A 216 16.41 33.05 54.17
C ASN A 216 17.00 34.42 54.52
#